data_AF-A0A9D7M9K1-F1
#
_entry.id   AF-A0A9D7M9K1-F1
#
_cell.length_a   1.000
_cell.length_b   1.000
_cell.length_c   1.000
_cell.angle_alpha   90.00
_cell.angle_beta   90.00
_cell.angle_gamma   90.00
#
_symmetry.space_group_name_H-M   'P 1'
#
loop_
_entity.id
_entity.type
_entity.pdbx_description
1 polymer ?
#
loop_
_entity_poly.entity_id
_entity_poly.type
_entity_poly.pdbx_seq_one_letter_code
_entity_poly.pdbx_strand_id
1 'polypeptide(L)'
;MKITYLSIYLGLFLCVVSCSPTQDKNAEPTPTVGFLDFIQDPTIELAKNGFFDALASKGFSEKDSTITVVYSNAQGDIPTLNQACDFILSKHPTLIATNITLPTITAIQRTEKFRCL
;
A
#
# COMPACT_ATOMS: atom_id res chain seq x y z
N MET A 1 21.50 51.39 3.65
CA MET A 1 21.79 50.41 4.72
C MET A 1 20.64 49.41 5.02
N LYS A 2 19.48 49.47 4.35
CA LYS A 2 18.40 48.45 4.47
C LYS A 2 18.39 47.41 3.34
N ILE A 3 18.90 47.76 2.16
CA ILE A 3 18.90 46.89 0.96
C ILE A 3 19.90 45.72 1.05
N THR A 4 21.01 45.89 1.76
CA THR A 4 21.99 44.80 2.00
C THR A 4 21.51 43.75 3.01
N TYR A 5 20.61 44.10 3.93
CA TYR A 5 19.99 43.14 4.85
C TYR A 5 18.90 42.30 4.18
N LEU A 6 18.23 42.85 3.15
CA LEU A 6 17.17 42.18 2.41
C LEU A 6 17.72 41.03 1.55
N SER A 7 18.91 41.19 0.97
CA SER A 7 19.59 40.14 0.20
C SER A 7 20.17 39.02 1.07
N ILE A 8 20.55 39.32 2.33
CA ILE A 8 21.01 38.30 3.30
C ILE A 8 19.84 37.42 3.76
N TYR A 9 18.66 37.99 3.99
CA TYR A 9 17.47 37.23 4.38
C TYR A 9 16.92 36.34 3.25
N LEU A 10 17.03 36.78 1.99
CA LEU A 10 16.57 36.02 0.83
C LEU A 10 17.46 34.79 0.53
N GLY A 11 18.76 34.87 0.84
CA GLY A 11 19.68 33.75 0.70
C GLY A 11 19.50 32.66 1.78
N LEU A 12 19.15 33.05 3.01
CA LEU A 12 18.99 32.13 4.13
C LEU A 12 17.73 31.23 4.01
N PHE A 13 16.72 31.68 3.25
CA PHE A 13 15.50 30.90 3.03
C PHE A 13 15.69 29.75 2.01
N LEU A 14 16.69 29.82 1.12
CA LEU A 14 16.94 28.76 0.13
C LEU A 14 17.66 27.52 0.69
N CYS A 15 18.27 27.60 1.87
CA CYS A 15 19.06 26.48 2.43
C CYS A 15 18.24 25.42 3.18
N VAL A 16 16.95 25.66 3.45
CA VAL A 16 16.10 24.75 4.25
C VAL A 16 15.22 23.80 3.43
N VAL A 17 15.28 23.85 2.09
CA VAL A 17 14.44 23.02 1.20
C VAL A 17 15.23 21.88 0.53
N SER A 18 16.41 21.51 1.05
CA SER A 18 17.22 20.41 0.49
C SER A 18 17.42 19.29 1.50
N CYS A 19 16.31 18.71 1.96
CA CYS A 19 16.31 17.41 2.61
C CYS A 19 15.43 16.47 1.78
N SER A 20 16.00 15.96 0.69
CA SER A 20 15.43 14.81 0.00
C SER A 20 15.91 13.55 0.75
N PRO A 21 15.01 12.67 1.24
CA PRO A 21 15.45 11.40 1.81
C PRO A 21 16.22 10.62 0.72
N THR A 22 17.48 10.31 1.02
CA THR A 22 18.31 9.42 0.21
C THR A 22 17.67 8.03 0.22
N GLN A 23 16.97 7.71 -0.86
CA GLN A 23 16.48 6.37 -1.12
C GLN A 23 17.69 5.50 -1.49
N ASP A 24 18.10 4.63 -0.57
CA ASP A 24 19.18 3.66 -0.79
C ASP A 24 18.83 2.76 -1.97
N LYS A 25 19.51 2.96 -3.10
CA LYS A 25 19.24 2.27 -4.37
C LYS A 25 19.62 0.78 -4.38
N ASN A 26 20.17 0.28 -3.27
CA ASN A 26 20.65 -1.09 -3.10
C ASN A 26 19.84 -1.91 -2.07
N ALA A 27 18.80 -1.33 -1.48
CA ALA A 27 17.86 -2.10 -0.65
C ALA A 27 16.82 -2.75 -1.57
N GLU A 28 16.68 -4.07 -1.49
CA GLU A 28 15.58 -4.78 -2.14
C GLU A 28 14.25 -4.17 -1.67
N PRO A 29 13.33 -3.82 -2.58
CA PRO A 29 12.09 -3.14 -2.21
C PRO A 29 11.25 -4.02 -1.29
N THR A 30 10.78 -3.46 -0.17
CA THR A 30 9.90 -4.15 0.77
C THR A 30 8.66 -4.67 0.03
N PRO A 31 8.39 -5.99 0.05
CA PRO A 31 7.25 -6.55 -0.68
C PRO A 31 5.93 -6.00 -0.15
N THR A 32 5.02 -5.71 -1.08
CA THR A 32 3.70 -5.14 -0.76
C THR A 32 2.62 -6.21 -0.84
N VAL A 33 1.85 -6.36 0.22
CA VAL A 33 0.70 -7.26 0.31
C VAL A 33 -0.58 -6.43 0.22
N GLY A 34 -1.31 -6.57 -0.89
CA GLY A 34 -2.66 -6.02 -1.02
C GLY A 34 -3.67 -6.96 -0.36
N PHE A 35 -4.61 -6.43 0.41
CA PHE A 35 -5.68 -7.21 1.03
C PHE A 35 -7.03 -6.59 0.66
N LEU A 36 -7.81 -7.30 -0.15
CA LEU A 36 -9.09 -6.84 -0.70
C LEU A 36 -10.26 -7.58 -0.04
N ASP A 37 -11.09 -6.83 0.67
CA ASP A 37 -12.34 -7.32 1.28
C ASP A 37 -13.57 -6.79 0.57
N PHE A 38 -14.65 -7.57 0.59
CA PHE A 38 -15.96 -7.10 0.13
C PHE A 38 -16.83 -6.56 1.26
N ILE A 39 -16.93 -7.30 2.35
CA ILE A 39 -17.73 -6.98 3.54
C ILE A 39 -16.87 -7.26 4.77
N GLN A 40 -17.26 -6.73 5.93
CA GLN A 40 -16.61 -7.03 7.19
C GLN A 40 -17.62 -7.61 8.16
N ASP A 41 -17.30 -8.79 8.70
CA ASP A 41 -17.98 -9.42 9.82
C ASP A 41 -16.93 -10.12 10.71
N PRO A 42 -17.28 -10.51 11.95
CA PRO A 42 -16.33 -11.12 12.87
C PRO A 42 -15.58 -12.34 12.31
N THR A 43 -16.21 -13.13 11.45
CA THR A 43 -15.62 -14.32 10.82
C THR A 43 -14.61 -13.93 9.75
N ILE A 44 -14.96 -12.97 8.90
CA ILE A 44 -14.07 -12.44 7.85
C ILE A 44 -12.88 -11.72 8.48
N GLU A 45 -13.11 -10.95 9.55
CA GLU A 45 -12.05 -10.29 10.28
C GLU A 45 -11.11 -11.29 10.97
N LEU A 46 -11.65 -12.35 11.55
CA LEU A 46 -10.84 -13.43 12.12
C LEU A 46 -9.97 -14.10 11.04
N ALA A 47 -10.51 -14.35 9.84
CA ALA A 47 -9.75 -14.90 8.73
C ALA A 47 -8.63 -13.97 8.25
N LYS A 48 -8.90 -12.66 8.17
CA LYS A 48 -7.88 -11.63 7.87
C LYS A 48 -6.77 -11.64 8.92
N ASN A 49 -7.13 -11.63 10.20
CA ASN A 49 -6.16 -11.62 11.29
C ASN A 49 -5.31 -12.91 11.26
N GLY A 50 -5.95 -14.08 11.10
CA GLY A 50 -5.23 -15.35 10.98
C GLY A 50 -4.27 -15.41 9.79
N PHE A 51 -4.61 -14.76 8.67
CA PHE A 51 -3.70 -14.62 7.53
C PHE A 51 -2.45 -13.82 7.89
N PHE A 52 -2.59 -12.66 8.54
CA PHE A 52 -1.45 -11.84 8.94
C PHE A 52 -0.65 -12.45 10.11
N ASP A 53 -1.31 -13.14 11.04
CA ASP A 53 -0.64 -13.88 12.11
C ASP A 53 0.24 -15.00 11.55
N ALA A 54 -0.25 -15.72 10.52
CA ALA A 54 0.53 -16.74 9.84
C ALA A 54 1.74 -16.13 9.11
N LEU A 55 1.58 -15.00 8.42
CA LEU A 55 2.70 -14.28 7.81
C LEU A 55 3.74 -13.85 8.85
N ALA A 56 3.29 -13.26 9.97
CA ALA A 56 4.17 -12.81 11.05
C ALA A 56 4.94 -13.99 11.66
N SER A 57 4.31 -15.15 11.84
CA SER A 57 4.96 -16.37 12.34
C SER A 57 6.10 -16.87 11.44
N LYS A 58 6.13 -16.43 10.17
CA LYS A 58 7.16 -16.74 9.17
C LYS A 58 8.16 -15.60 8.95
N GLY A 59 8.08 -14.53 9.76
CA GLY A 59 8.97 -13.38 9.65
C GLY A 59 8.50 -12.30 8.68
N PHE A 60 7.24 -12.35 8.23
CA PHE A 60 6.62 -11.32 7.39
C PHE A 60 5.60 -10.52 8.21
N SER A 61 6.02 -9.40 8.78
CA SER A 61 5.19 -8.48 9.55
C SER A 61 5.39 -7.03 9.12
N GLU A 62 4.30 -6.26 9.17
CA GLU A 62 4.35 -4.80 8.95
C GLU A 62 5.09 -4.10 10.10
N LYS A 63 4.96 -4.62 11.33
CA LYS A 63 5.65 -4.11 12.52
C LYS A 63 7.17 -4.12 12.37
N ASP A 64 7.72 -5.16 11.76
CA ASP A 64 9.15 -5.33 11.54
C ASP A 64 9.60 -4.75 10.19
N SER A 65 8.72 -4.01 9.49
CA SER A 65 8.96 -3.40 8.17
C SER A 65 9.38 -4.39 7.08
N THR A 66 9.04 -5.68 7.24
CA THR A 66 9.39 -6.74 6.28
C THR A 66 8.38 -6.88 5.14
N ILE A 67 7.16 -6.38 5.34
CA ILE A 67 6.11 -6.23 4.33
C ILE A 67 5.44 -4.86 4.50
N THR A 68 4.85 -4.34 3.43
CA THR A 68 3.91 -3.22 3.48
C THR A 68 2.50 -3.75 3.22
N VAL A 69 1.51 -3.37 4.03
CA VAL A 69 0.13 -3.82 3.82
C VAL A 69 -0.73 -2.71 3.21
N VAL A 70 -1.44 -3.05 2.13
CA VAL A 70 -2.44 -2.16 1.51
C VAL A 70 -3.81 -2.80 1.67
N TYR A 71 -4.56 -2.34 2.65
CA TYR A 71 -5.90 -2.84 2.95
C TYR A 71 -6.98 -1.99 2.29
N SER A 72 -8.00 -2.63 1.71
CA SER A 72 -9.22 -1.95 1.26
C SER A 72 -10.44 -2.86 1.38
N ASN A 73 -11.56 -2.28 1.81
CA ASN A 73 -12.84 -2.97 1.99
C ASN A 73 -13.92 -2.28 1.16
N ALA A 74 -14.73 -3.06 0.47
CA ALA A 74 -15.75 -2.56 -0.44
C ALA A 74 -17.10 -2.22 0.21
N GLN A 75 -17.28 -2.51 1.50
CA GLN A 75 -18.50 -2.25 2.27
C GLN A 75 -19.79 -2.79 1.65
N GLY A 76 -19.70 -3.92 0.94
CA GLY A 76 -20.83 -4.56 0.28
C GLY A 76 -21.21 -3.95 -1.07
N ASP A 77 -20.42 -3.00 -1.60
CA ASP A 77 -20.70 -2.29 -2.85
C ASP A 77 -19.73 -2.71 -3.98
N ILE A 78 -20.28 -3.16 -5.11
CA ILE A 78 -19.50 -3.68 -6.24
C ILE A 78 -18.67 -2.57 -6.94
N PRO A 79 -19.21 -1.37 -7.24
CA PRO A 79 -18.41 -0.25 -7.71
C PRO A 79 -17.23 0.10 -6.79
N THR A 80 -17.44 0.06 -5.48
CA THR A 80 -16.38 0.32 -4.50
C THR A 80 -15.34 -0.81 -4.48
N LEU A 81 -15.77 -2.08 -4.58
CA LEU A 81 -14.86 -3.23 -4.72
C LEU A 81 -13.95 -3.06 -5.93
N ASN A 82 -14.53 -2.57 -7.01
CA ASN A 82 -13.84 -2.33 -8.24
C ASN A 82 -12.73 -1.29 -8.08
N GLN A 83 -13.05 -0.13 -7.52
CA GLN A 83 -12.09 0.93 -7.24
C GLN A 83 -11.03 0.50 -6.21
N ALA A 84 -11.43 -0.26 -5.18
CA ALA A 84 -10.53 -0.81 -4.17
C ALA A 84 -9.48 -1.73 -4.80
N CYS A 85 -9.89 -2.57 -5.74
CA CYS A 85 -8.98 -3.44 -6.48
C CYS A 85 -8.02 -2.63 -7.37
N ASP A 86 -8.51 -1.61 -8.08
CA ASP A 86 -7.67 -0.72 -8.90
C ASP A 86 -6.66 0.06 -8.03
N PHE A 87 -7.08 0.52 -6.85
CA PHE A 87 -6.21 1.15 -5.87
C PHE A 87 -5.10 0.20 -5.40
N ILE A 88 -5.44 -1.04 -5.02
CA ILE A 88 -4.45 -2.05 -4.62
C ILE A 88 -3.47 -2.31 -5.77
N LEU A 89 -3.95 -2.50 -6.99
CA LEU A 89 -3.09 -2.74 -8.16
C LEU A 89 -2.15 -1.57 -8.47
N SER A 90 -2.59 -0.32 -8.25
CA SER A 90 -1.76 0.87 -8.41
C SER A 90 -0.55 0.93 -7.47
N LYS A 91 -0.55 0.11 -6.41
CA LYS A 91 0.57 -0.03 -5.47
C LYS A 91 1.56 -1.12 -5.87
N HIS A 92 1.38 -1.73 -7.04
CA HIS A 92 2.23 -2.81 -7.56
C HIS A 92 2.46 -3.92 -6.53
N PRO A 93 1.38 -4.54 -6.01
CA PRO A 93 1.49 -5.52 -4.94
C PRO A 93 2.23 -6.76 -5.42
N THR A 94 3.07 -7.32 -4.56
CA THR A 94 3.73 -8.61 -4.76
C THR A 94 2.72 -9.75 -4.63
N LEU A 95 1.74 -9.60 -3.73
CA LEU A 95 0.67 -10.55 -3.46
C LEU A 95 -0.64 -9.79 -3.23
N ILE A 96 -1.75 -10.32 -3.76
CA ILE A 96 -3.09 -9.88 -3.40
C ILE A 96 -3.77 -11.02 -2.64
N ALA A 97 -4.08 -10.77 -1.37
CA ALA A 97 -4.96 -11.59 -0.56
C ALA A 97 -6.39 -11.07 -0.68
N THR A 98 -7.37 -11.98 -0.67
CA THR A 98 -8.78 -11.65 -0.91
C THR A 98 -9.69 -12.42 0.03
N ASN A 99 -10.76 -11.78 0.50
CA ASN A 99 -11.79 -12.44 1.32
C ASN A 99 -13.17 -11.78 1.10
N ILE A 100 -14.21 -12.42 0.60
CA ILE A 100 -14.45 -13.82 0.19
C ILE A 100 -14.31 -13.99 -1.36
N THR A 101 -15.07 -14.91 -1.97
CA THR A 101 -15.06 -15.24 -3.40
C THR A 101 -15.15 -14.03 -4.34
N LEU A 102 -16.00 -13.06 -4.03
CA LEU A 102 -16.23 -11.91 -4.93
C LEU A 102 -14.95 -11.07 -5.13
N PRO A 103 -14.24 -10.64 -4.07
CA PRO A 103 -12.89 -10.08 -4.16
C PRO A 103 -11.90 -10.91 -4.96
N THR A 104 -11.91 -12.24 -4.82
CA THR A 104 -11.03 -13.14 -5.59
C THR A 104 -11.31 -13.06 -7.09
N ILE A 105 -12.58 -13.18 -7.50
CA ILE A 105 -12.98 -13.07 -8.91
C ILE A 105 -12.57 -11.71 -9.46
N THR A 106 -12.84 -10.63 -8.72
CA THR A 106 -12.52 -9.27 -9.12
C THR A 106 -11.01 -9.06 -9.29
N ALA A 107 -10.20 -9.54 -8.35
CA ALA A 107 -8.74 -9.46 -8.43
C ALA A 107 -8.20 -10.20 -9.65
N ILE A 108 -8.71 -11.40 -9.95
CA ILE A 108 -8.31 -12.19 -11.12
C ILE A 108 -8.67 -11.46 -12.42
N GLN A 109 -9.89 -10.92 -12.54
CA GLN A 109 -10.34 -10.22 -13.75
C GLN A 109 -9.52 -8.96 -14.06
N ARG A 110 -9.12 -8.24 -13.00
CA ARG A 110 -8.36 -7.00 -13.14
C ARG A 110 -6.86 -7.18 -13.31
N THR A 111 -6.29 -8.25 -12.76
CA THR A 111 -4.84 -8.45 -12.79
C THR A 111 -4.40 -8.89 -14.19
N GLU A 112 -3.69 -8.02 -14.90
CA GLU A 112 -3.25 -8.26 -16.28
C GLU A 112 -2.41 -9.52 -16.43
N LYS A 113 -1.58 -9.85 -15.43
CA LYS A 113 -0.72 -11.05 -15.42
C LYS A 113 -1.49 -12.37 -15.57
N PHE A 114 -2.78 -12.40 -15.21
CA PHE A 114 -3.64 -13.59 -15.31
C PHE A 114 -4.65 -13.50 -16.45
N ARG A 115 -4.65 -12.41 -17.22
CA ARG A 115 -5.54 -12.23 -18.37
C ARG A 115 -4.97 -13.00 -19.56
N CYS A 116 -5.36 -14.27 -19.67
CA CYS A 116 -5.16 -15.08 -20.89
C CYS A 116 -6.26 -14.74 -21.93
N LEU A 117 -6.35 -13.48 -22.38
CA LEU A 117 -7.22 -13.05 -23.48
C LEU A 117 -6.65 -11.82 -24.18
#